data_AF-N2ABJ5-F1
#
_entry.id   AF-N2ABJ5-F1
#
_cell.length_a   1.000
_cell.length_b   1.000
_cell.length_c   1.000
_cell.angle_alpha   90.00
_cell.angle_beta   90.00
_cell.angle_gamma   90.00
#
_symmetry.space_group_name_H-M   'P 1'
#
loop_
_entity.id
_entity.type
_entity.pdbx_description
1 polymer ?
#
loop_
_entity_poly.entity_id
_entity_poly.type
_entity_poly.pdbx_seq_one_letter_code
_entity_poly.pdbx_strand_id
1 'polypeptide(L)'
;MNLEELVNDRYDVLTANDREMLTAIFRDKQAVKQMNSTQLASYLHVSRTTLVRLMKKLGIDSYQELKLLLNRKEEHVVYLYHLQDIVKEYHVMVDELKKHDYEAV
;
A
#
# COMPACT_ATOMS: atom_id res chain seq x y z
N MET A 1 -7.08 -8.91 2.72
CA MET A 1 -6.99 -7.58 3.36
C MET A 1 -5.72 -7.46 4.17
N ASN A 2 -4.64 -7.10 3.49
CA ASN A 2 -3.41 -6.60 4.12
C ASN A 2 -3.54 -5.09 4.40
N LEU A 3 -2.57 -4.51 5.10
CA LEU A 3 -2.62 -3.09 5.46
C LEU A 3 -2.48 -2.19 4.22
N GLU A 4 -1.74 -2.65 3.22
CA GLU A 4 -1.49 -1.98 1.96
C GLU A 4 -2.76 -1.82 1.12
N GLU A 5 -3.57 -2.87 1.00
CA GLU A 5 -4.91 -2.86 0.37
C GLU A 5 -5.83 -1.85 1.04
N LEU A 6 -5.89 -1.87 2.38
CA LEU A 6 -6.68 -0.91 3.17
C LEU A 6 -6.28 0.55 2.90
N VAL A 7 -4.97 0.80 2.77
CA VAL A 7 -4.46 2.14 2.45
C VAL A 7 -4.83 2.54 1.04
N ASN A 8 -4.69 1.64 0.06
CA ASN A 8 -5.03 1.91 -1.34
C ASN A 8 -6.53 2.19 -1.51
N ASP A 9 -7.40 1.38 -0.91
CA ASP A 9 -8.85 1.53 -0.97
C ASP A 9 -9.36 2.84 -0.36
N ARG A 10 -8.58 3.45 0.53
CA ARG A 10 -8.93 4.68 1.26
C ARG A 10 -8.02 5.85 0.90
N TYR A 11 -7.16 5.72 -0.10
CA TYR A 11 -6.08 6.67 -0.36
C TYR A 11 -6.58 8.10 -0.62
N ASP A 12 -7.73 8.23 -1.28
CA ASP A 12 -8.34 9.52 -1.62
C ASP A 12 -8.77 10.35 -0.41
N VAL A 13 -9.12 9.70 0.71
CA VAL A 13 -9.57 10.39 1.94
C VAL A 13 -8.42 10.73 2.90
N LEU A 14 -7.19 10.32 2.56
CA LEU A 14 -6.00 10.57 3.36
C LEU A 14 -5.44 11.98 3.12
N THR A 15 -5.14 12.68 4.20
CA THR A 15 -4.41 13.96 4.12
C THR A 15 -2.93 13.74 3.80
N ALA A 16 -2.20 14.79 3.46
CA ALA A 16 -0.75 14.69 3.29
C ALA A 16 -0.05 14.12 4.55
N ASN A 17 -0.46 14.57 5.73
CA ASN A 17 0.07 14.06 7.01
C ASN A 17 -0.25 12.57 7.22
N ASP A 18 -1.44 12.11 6.85
CA ASP A 18 -1.79 10.68 6.93
C ASP A 18 -0.89 9.83 6.03
N ARG A 19 -0.62 10.32 4.81
CA ARG A 19 0.26 9.65 3.84
C ARG A 19 1.70 9.62 4.32
N GLU A 20 2.21 10.70 4.93
CA GLU A 20 3.54 10.71 5.55
C GLU A 20 3.65 9.72 6.71
N MET A 21 2.63 9.69 7.60
CA MET A 21 2.59 8.73 8.70
C MET A 21 2.64 7.28 8.18
N LEU A 22 1.85 6.96 7.15
CA LEU A 22 1.84 5.63 6.52
C LEU A 22 3.17 5.31 5.83
N THR A 23 3.78 6.29 5.16
CA THR A 23 5.10 6.13 4.54
C THR A 23 6.15 5.76 5.58
N ALA A 24 6.17 6.42 6.74
CA ALA A 24 7.06 6.07 7.84
C ALA A 24 6.76 4.67 8.41
N ILE A 25 5.47 4.32 8.56
CA ILE A 25 5.05 2.98 9.01
C ILE A 25 5.57 1.89 8.09
N PHE A 26 5.43 2.06 6.77
CA PHE A 26 5.84 1.04 5.80
C PHE A 26 7.36 0.96 5.63
N ARG A 27 8.05 2.10 5.66
CA ARG A 27 9.53 2.14 5.58
C ARG A 27 10.18 1.35 6.71
N ASP A 28 9.71 1.56 7.94
CA ASP A 28 10.30 0.96 9.15
C ASP A 28 9.37 -0.11 9.76
N LYS A 29 8.65 -0.85 8.91
CA LYS A 29 7.59 -1.81 9.30
C LYS A 29 8.02 -2.79 10.38
N GLN A 30 9.26 -3.31 10.32
CA GLN A 30 9.78 -4.24 11.32
C GLN A 30 9.96 -3.61 12.71
N ALA A 31 10.42 -2.36 12.78
CA ALA A 31 10.53 -1.64 14.05
C ALA A 31 9.14 -1.29 14.59
N VAL A 32 8.24 -0.80 13.72
CA VAL A 32 6.87 -0.44 14.07
C VAL A 32 6.08 -1.64 14.62
N LYS A 33 6.31 -2.86 14.09
CA LYS A 33 5.74 -4.10 14.63
C LYS A 33 6.09 -4.37 16.08
N GLN A 34 7.13 -3.76 16.66
CA GLN A 34 7.51 -3.95 18.06
C GLN A 34 7.01 -2.83 18.99
N MET A 35 6.51 -1.73 18.42
CA MET A 35 6.03 -0.59 19.21
C MET A 35 4.65 -0.86 19.82
N ASN A 36 4.35 -0.18 20.92
CA ASN A 36 2.98 0.04 21.41
C ASN A 36 2.41 1.37 20.87
N SER A 37 1.13 1.65 21.14
CA SER A 37 0.44 2.83 20.57
C SER A 37 1.07 4.16 20.96
N THR A 38 1.59 4.28 22.18
CA THR A 38 2.30 5.48 22.66
C THR A 38 3.63 5.64 21.94
N GLN A 39 4.42 4.57 21.84
CA GLN A 39 5.70 4.57 21.14
C GLN A 39 5.53 4.88 19.65
N LEU A 40 4.53 4.31 18.99
CA LEU A 40 4.26 4.58 17.58
C LEU A 40 3.84 6.03 17.35
N ALA A 41 2.97 6.58 18.19
CA ALA A 41 2.58 7.99 18.09
C ALA A 41 3.80 8.93 18.24
N SER A 42 4.68 8.64 19.21
CA SER A 42 5.93 9.38 19.40
C SER A 42 6.89 9.25 18.22
N TYR A 43 7.06 8.04 17.68
CA TYR A 43 7.90 7.76 16.50
C TYR A 43 7.38 8.50 15.25
N LEU A 44 6.07 8.60 15.09
CA LEU A 44 5.43 9.35 14.00
C LEU A 44 5.34 10.86 14.27
N HIS A 45 5.86 11.34 15.41
CA HIS A 45 5.79 12.74 15.84
C HIS A 45 4.36 13.30 15.90
N VAL A 46 3.38 12.47 16.29
CA VAL A 46 1.98 12.88 16.43
C VAL A 46 1.41 12.56 17.81
N SER A 47 0.26 13.16 18.12
CA SER A 47 -0.54 12.75 19.28
C SER A 47 -1.15 11.35 19.09
N ARG A 48 -1.43 10.65 20.19
CA ARG A 48 -2.20 9.39 20.15
C ARG A 48 -3.58 9.55 19.49
N THR A 49 -4.21 10.71 19.68
CA THR A 49 -5.50 11.03 19.05
C THR A 49 -5.37 11.11 17.53
N THR A 50 -4.28 11.69 17.01
CA THR A 50 -4.01 11.74 15.57
C THR A 50 -3.81 10.34 15.01
N LEU A 51 -3.05 9.48 15.70
CA LEU A 51 -2.88 8.07 15.31
C LEU A 51 -4.23 7.33 15.27
N VAL A 52 -5.11 7.55 16.26
CA VAL A 52 -6.46 6.97 16.25
C VAL A 52 -7.31 7.47 15.09
N ARG A 53 -7.22 8.76 14.73
CA ARG A 53 -7.94 9.28 13.55
C ARG A 53 -7.45 8.65 12.26
N LEU A 54 -6.13 8.44 12.10
CA LEU A 54 -5.58 7.71 10.96
C LEU A 54 -6.17 6.29 10.89
N MET A 55 -6.13 5.54 12.00
CA MET A 55 -6.69 4.19 12.05
C MET A 55 -8.17 4.18 11.64
N LYS A 56 -8.98 5.12 12.16
CA LYS A 56 -10.40 5.24 11.77
C LYS A 56 -10.61 5.53 10.29
N LYS A 57 -9.76 6.37 9.66
CA LYS A 57 -9.83 6.63 8.21
C LYS A 57 -9.56 5.38 7.38
N LEU A 58 -8.69 4.50 7.88
CA LEU A 58 -8.41 3.20 7.28
C LEU A 58 -9.48 2.15 7.62
N GLY A 59 -10.46 2.45 8.47
CA GLY A 59 -11.45 1.47 8.93
C GLY A 59 -10.90 0.47 9.95
N ILE A 60 -9.85 0.86 10.70
CA ILE A 60 -9.24 0.07 11.77
C ILE A 60 -9.78 0.58 13.11
N ASP A 61 -10.43 -0.29 13.88
CA ASP A 61 -11.18 0.09 15.08
C ASP A 61 -10.29 0.12 16.34
N SER A 62 -9.17 -0.60 16.32
CA SER A 62 -8.27 -0.69 17.47
C SER A 62 -6.80 -0.78 17.11
N TYR A 63 -5.94 -0.41 18.06
CA TYR A 63 -4.49 -0.58 17.89
C TYR A 63 -4.08 -2.05 17.79
N GLN A 64 -4.77 -2.94 18.51
CA GLN A 64 -4.56 -4.39 18.42
C GLN A 64 -4.84 -4.90 17.01
N GLU A 65 -5.89 -4.40 16.37
CA GLU A 65 -6.19 -4.72 14.97
C GLU A 65 -5.09 -4.21 14.01
N LEU A 66 -4.62 -2.96 14.19
CA LEU A 66 -3.46 -2.45 13.45
C LEU A 66 -2.23 -3.37 13.63
N LYS A 67 -1.97 -3.84 14.86
CA LYS A 67 -0.85 -4.77 15.14
C LYS A 67 -1.04 -6.12 14.44
N LEU A 68 -2.26 -6.66 14.40
CA LEU A 68 -2.55 -7.88 13.65
C LEU A 68 -2.27 -7.68 12.15
N LEU A 69 -2.71 -6.57 11.57
CA LEU A 69 -2.46 -6.23 10.17
C LEU A 69 -0.97 -6.07 9.87
N LEU A 70 -0.22 -5.38 10.72
CA LEU A 70 1.24 -5.24 10.60
C LEU A 70 1.98 -6.58 10.72
N ASN A 71 1.48 -7.49 11.56
CA ASN A 71 2.10 -8.80 11.81
C ASN A 71 1.67 -9.89 10.83
N ARG A 72 0.68 -9.64 9.98
CA ARG A 72 0.40 -10.54 8.86
C ARG A 72 1.69 -10.72 8.07
N LYS A 73 2.02 -11.99 7.81
CA LYS A 73 3.08 -12.29 6.84
C LYS A 73 2.63 -11.64 5.55
N GLU A 74 3.56 -10.99 4.86
CA GLU A 74 3.37 -10.72 3.45
C GLU A 74 3.14 -12.10 2.84
N GLU A 75 1.88 -12.43 2.56
CA GLU A 75 1.61 -13.28 1.43
C GLU A 75 2.27 -12.50 0.31
N HIS A 76 3.50 -12.88 -0.02
CA HIS A 76 3.99 -12.67 -1.34
C HIS A 76 2.97 -13.40 -2.22
N VAL A 77 1.86 -12.73 -2.53
CA VAL A 77 1.32 -12.81 -3.87
C VAL A 77 2.51 -12.33 -4.66
N VAL A 78 3.32 -13.30 -5.09
CA VAL A 78 4.34 -13.03 -6.06
C VAL A 78 3.53 -12.41 -7.17
N TYR A 79 3.69 -11.11 -7.38
CA TYR A 79 3.25 -10.46 -8.62
C TYR A 79 4.15 -11.06 -9.70
N LEU A 80 3.94 -12.35 -9.96
CA LEU A 80 4.55 -13.15 -10.99
C LEU A 80 3.66 -13.03 -12.22
N TYR A 81 3.30 -11.79 -12.56
CA TYR A 81 3.51 -11.44 -13.96
C TYR A 81 5.03 -11.45 -14.07
N HIS A 82 5.61 -12.55 -14.56
CA HIS A 82 7.02 -12.49 -14.88
C HIS A 82 7.19 -11.26 -15.78
N LEU A 83 8.22 -10.46 -15.54
CA LEU A 83 8.52 -9.34 -16.44
C LEU A 83 8.56 -9.83 -17.90
N GLN A 84 8.94 -11.10 -18.12
CA GLN A 84 8.85 -11.79 -19.39
C GLN A 84 7.42 -11.90 -19.96
N ASP A 85 6.40 -12.13 -19.15
CA ASP A 85 5.00 -12.19 -19.58
C ASP A 85 4.51 -10.79 -20.00
N ILE A 86 4.83 -9.76 -19.21
CA ILE A 86 4.52 -8.36 -19.54
C ILE A 86 5.23 -7.97 -20.85
N VAL A 87 6.52 -8.28 -20.97
CA VAL A 87 7.32 -8.03 -22.19
C VAL A 87 6.74 -8.78 -23.39
N LYS A 88 6.26 -10.01 -23.20
CA LYS A 88 5.65 -10.80 -24.26
C LYS A 88 4.33 -10.19 -24.71
N GLU A 89 3.47 -9.76 -23.79
CA GLU A 89 2.21 -9.07 -24.11
C GLU A 89 2.45 -7.77 -24.89
N TYR A 90 3.46 -6.98 -24.51
CA TYR A 90 3.85 -5.79 -25.27
C TYR A 90 4.36 -6.11 -26.68
N HIS A 91 5.13 -7.19 -26.86
CA HIS A 91 5.57 -7.61 -28.20
C HIS A 91 4.38 -7.99 -29.08
N VAL A 92 3.43 -8.76 -28.53
CA VAL A 92 2.19 -9.12 -29.26
C VAL A 92 1.44 -7.86 -29.69
N MET A 93 1.26 -6.89 -28.79
CA MET A 93 0.59 -5.64 -29.11
C MET A 93 1.31 -4.87 -30.24
N VAL A 94 2.64 -4.74 -30.17
CA VAL A 94 3.43 -4.07 -31.21
C VAL A 94 3.30 -4.76 -32.56
N ASP A 95 3.27 -6.08 -32.59
CA ASP A 95 3.11 -6.84 -33.83
C ASP A 95 1.70 -6.75 -34.40
N GLU A 96 0.66 -6.65 -33.57
CA GLU A 96 -0.71 -6.35 -34.02
C GLU A 96 -0.82 -4.94 -34.60
N LEU A 97 -0.18 -3.94 -33.98
CA LEU A 97 -0.15 -2.58 -34.53
C LEU A 97 0.49 -2.55 -35.92
N LYS A 98 1.61 -3.24 -36.13
CA LYS A 98 2.26 -3.32 -37.46
C LYS A 98 1.40 -3.94 -38.55
N LYS A 99 0.43 -4.79 -38.19
CA LYS A 99 -0.48 -5.42 -39.16
C LYS A 99 -1.62 -4.49 -39.59
N HIS A 100 -1.81 -3.38 -38.87
CA HIS A 100 -2.84 -2.43 -39.21
C HIS A 100 -2.36 -1.51 -40.34
N ASP A 101 -3.18 -1.37 -41.37
CA ASP A 101 -2.94 -0.40 -42.45
C ASP A 101 -3.46 0.97 -41.99
N TYR A 102 -2.54 1.80 -41.51
CA TYR A 102 -2.84 3.15 -41.01
C TYR A 102 -3.09 4.17 -42.12
N GLU A 103 -2.86 3.80 -43.39
CA GLU A 103 -3.06 4.66 -44.56
C GLU A 103 -4.38 4.35 -45.28
N ALA A 104 -5.14 3.35 -44.80
CA ALA A 104 -6.50 3.10 -45.24
C ALA A 104 -7.47 4.13 -44.61
N VAL A 105 -7.40 5.37 -45.10
CA VAL A 105 -8.42 6.41 -44.92
C VAL A 105 -9.24 6.53 -46.20
#